data_AF-A0A1D8AYK3-F1
#
_entry.id   AF-A0A1D8AYK3-F1
#
_cell.length_a   1.000
_cell.length_b   1.000
_cell.length_c   1.000
_cell.angle_alpha   90.00
_cell.angle_beta   90.00
_cell.angle_gamma   90.00
#
_symmetry.space_group_name_H-M   'P 1'
#
loop_
_entity.id
_entity.type
_entity.pdbx_description
1 polymer ?
#
loop_
_entity_poly.entity_id
_entity_poly.type
_entity_poly.pdbx_seq_one_letter_code
_entity_poly.pdbx_strand_id
1 'polypeptide(L)'
;MVGAMISTAPIPTPWCSFRQIESAPVAAMVAERCLFSLDTLAYARFHPGATFALTEHEDDAIWRWAIVGAEGNVVNEGRESTQAAAQYAAETFARLTSP
;
A
#
# COMPACT_ATOMS: atom_id res chain seq x y z
N MET A 1 25.06 -21.05 -25.10
CA MET A 1 23.60 -21.01 -24.91
C MET A 1 23.37 -20.17 -23.65
N VAL A 2 23.12 -18.87 -23.83
CA VAL A 2 22.97 -17.91 -22.71
C VAL A 2 21.56 -18.04 -22.16
N GLY A 3 21.44 -18.49 -20.90
CA GLY A 3 20.17 -18.56 -20.20
C GLY A 3 19.63 -17.16 -19.99
N ALA A 4 18.45 -16.89 -20.54
CA ALA A 4 17.74 -15.65 -20.29
C ALA A 4 17.44 -15.56 -18.79
N MET A 5 18.13 -14.66 -18.09
CA MET A 5 17.69 -14.19 -16.79
C MET A 5 16.37 -13.46 -17.03
N ILE A 6 15.27 -14.14 -16.72
CA ILE A 6 13.96 -13.51 -16.64
C ILE A 6 14.08 -12.56 -15.44
N SER A 7 14.49 -11.32 -15.70
CA SER A 7 14.36 -10.25 -14.74
C SER A 7 12.86 -10.02 -14.64
N THR A 8 12.23 -10.72 -13.70
CA THR A 8 10.83 -10.52 -13.34
C THR A 8 10.77 -9.16 -12.67
N ALA A 9 10.77 -8.10 -13.47
CA ALA A 9 10.44 -6.77 -12.99
C ALA A 9 9.08 -6.90 -12.29
N PRO A 10 8.95 -6.44 -11.03
CA PRO A 10 7.70 -6.55 -10.32
C PRO A 10 6.62 -5.84 -11.14
N ILE A 11 5.52 -6.54 -11.44
CA ILE A 11 4.32 -5.90 -11.99
C ILE A 11 3.96 -4.78 -11.00
N PRO A 12 3.90 -3.51 -11.44
CA PRO A 12 3.56 -2.41 -10.57
C PRO A 12 2.18 -2.67 -9.97
N THR A 13 2.08 -2.60 -8.65
CA THR A 13 0.76 -2.72 -8.02
C THR A 13 0.02 -1.42 -8.29
N PRO A 14 -1.20 -1.44 -8.85
CA PRO A 14 -1.91 -0.19 -9.13
C PRO A 14 -2.29 0.47 -7.81
N TRP A 15 -1.62 1.57 -7.50
CA TRP A 15 -2.01 2.48 -6.42
C TRP A 15 -3.15 3.38 -6.91
N CYS A 16 -4.20 3.49 -6.12
CA CYS A 16 -5.34 4.35 -6.36
C CYS A 16 -5.46 5.38 -5.25
N SER A 17 -5.79 6.64 -5.59
CA SER A 17 -6.16 7.61 -4.56
C SER A 17 -7.48 7.23 -3.90
N PHE A 18 -7.69 7.68 -2.66
CA PHE A 18 -8.93 7.43 -1.92
C PHE A 18 -10.19 7.82 -2.70
N ARG A 19 -10.15 8.95 -3.41
CA ARG A 19 -11.27 9.46 -4.23
C ARG A 19 -11.63 8.57 -5.42
N GLN A 20 -10.75 7.66 -5.82
CA GLN A 20 -10.95 6.73 -6.93
C GLN A 20 -11.47 5.36 -6.46
N ILE A 21 -11.71 5.17 -5.15
CA ILE A 21 -12.26 3.91 -4.63
C ILE A 21 -13.77 3.88 -4.90
N GLU A 22 -14.19 3.08 -5.89
CA GLU A 22 -15.60 2.96 -6.28
C GLU A 22 -16.44 2.14 -5.28
N SER A 23 -15.79 1.22 -4.54
CA SER A 23 -16.48 0.34 -3.60
C SER A 23 -16.61 1.01 -2.24
N ALA A 24 -17.84 1.38 -1.87
CA ALA A 24 -18.12 2.02 -0.58
C ALA A 24 -17.63 1.21 0.65
N PRO A 25 -17.77 -0.13 0.71
CA PRO A 25 -17.19 -0.92 1.81
C PRO A 25 -15.66 -0.83 1.87
N VAL A 26 -14.98 -0.80 0.72
CA VAL A 26 -13.52 -0.65 0.66
C VAL A 26 -13.11 0.76 1.08
N ALA A 27 -13.83 1.77 0.60
CA ALA A 27 -13.56 3.16 0.99
C ALA A 27 -13.74 3.37 2.50
N ALA A 28 -14.79 2.82 3.11
CA ALA A 28 -14.98 2.88 4.56
C ALA A 28 -13.81 2.22 5.32
N MET A 29 -13.45 0.99 4.93
CA MET A 29 -12.33 0.27 5.54
C MET A 29 -10.99 1.00 5.40
N VAL A 30 -10.74 1.64 4.25
CA VAL A 30 -9.52 2.43 4.01
C VAL A 30 -9.55 3.73 4.82
N ALA A 31 -10.70 4.41 4.89
CA ALA A 31 -10.87 5.64 5.67
C ALA A 31 -10.69 5.41 7.16
N GLU A 32 -11.18 4.28 7.71
CA GLU A 32 -10.97 3.87 9.10
C GLU A 32 -9.48 3.70 9.47
N ARG A 33 -8.58 3.59 8.49
CA ARG A 33 -7.13 3.43 8.69
C ARG A 33 -6.31 4.65 8.33
N CYS A 34 -6.98 5.71 7.90
CA CYS A 34 -6.41 7.03 7.74
C CYS A 34 -6.15 7.63 9.12
N LEU A 35 -4.91 8.05 9.36
CA LEU A 35 -4.54 8.73 10.60
C LEU A 35 -4.30 10.22 10.38
N PHE A 36 -4.00 10.64 9.15
CA PHE A 36 -3.56 12.00 8.85
C PHE A 36 -4.43 12.70 7.81
N SER A 37 -4.47 12.22 6.57
CA SER A 37 -5.17 12.93 5.50
C SER A 37 -5.71 12.03 4.40
N LEU A 38 -7.04 11.98 4.31
CA LEU A 38 -7.78 11.29 3.24
C LEU A 38 -7.46 11.85 1.85
N ASP A 39 -7.08 13.13 1.75
CA ASP A 39 -6.76 13.76 0.47
C ASP A 39 -5.44 13.23 -0.13
N THR A 40 -4.52 12.80 0.72
CA THR A 40 -3.23 12.23 0.32
C THR A 40 -3.22 10.70 0.37
N LEU A 41 -4.32 10.10 0.86
CA LEU A 41 -4.43 8.67 1.07
C LEU A 41 -4.46 7.94 -0.27
N ALA A 42 -3.48 7.08 -0.48
CA ALA A 42 -3.42 6.15 -1.59
C ALA A 42 -3.47 4.71 -1.08
N TYR A 43 -4.08 3.84 -1.86
CA TYR A 43 -4.35 2.45 -1.52
C TYR A 43 -3.89 1.52 -2.64
N ALA A 44 -3.36 0.35 -2.29
CA ALA A 44 -3.05 -0.71 -3.23
C ALA A 44 -3.50 -2.07 -2.66
N ARG A 45 -4.11 -2.91 -3.50
CA ARG A 45 -4.56 -4.25 -3.11
C ARG A 45 -3.53 -5.29 -3.51
N PHE A 46 -3.14 -6.15 -2.57
CA PHE A 46 -2.18 -7.22 -2.81
C PHE A 46 -2.89 -8.56 -2.70
N HIS A 47 -2.97 -9.28 -3.83
CA HIS A 47 -3.50 -10.64 -3.95
C HIS A 47 -4.98 -10.84 -3.52
N PRO A 48 -5.59 -11.96 -3.94
CA PRO A 48 -6.93 -12.33 -3.48
C PRO A 48 -6.85 -12.92 -2.06
N GLY A 49 -6.55 -12.09 -1.08
CA GLY A 49 -6.41 -12.49 0.33
C GLY A 49 -6.81 -11.42 1.35
N ALA A 50 -7.34 -10.30 0.90
CA ALA A 50 -7.83 -9.17 1.71
C ALA A 50 -6.75 -8.32 2.41
N THR A 51 -5.47 -8.52 2.10
CA THR A 51 -4.39 -7.61 2.50
C THR A 51 -4.36 -6.38 1.59
N PHE A 52 -4.19 -5.20 2.17
CA PHE A 52 -3.98 -3.98 1.40
C PHE A 52 -2.92 -3.08 2.02
N ALA A 53 -2.27 -2.29 1.18
CA ALA A 53 -1.39 -1.23 1.63
C ALA A 53 -2.08 0.12 1.53
N LEU A 54 -1.65 1.04 2.39
CA LEU A 54 -2.00 2.45 2.35
C LEU A 54 -0.76 3.31 2.47
N THR A 55 -0.81 4.50 1.88
CA THR A 55 0.13 5.59 2.14
C THR A 55 -0.62 6.89 2.36
N GLU A 56 -0.14 7.74 3.25
CA GLU A 56 -0.71 9.07 3.52
C GLU A 56 0.37 10.02 4.02
N HIS A 57 0.17 11.32 3.81
CA HIS A 57 1.10 12.36 4.23
C HIS A 57 0.83 12.74 5.69
N GLU A 58 1.86 12.65 6.52
CA GLU A 58 1.81 12.96 7.96
C GLU A 58 2.07 14.45 8.20
N ASP A 59 3.27 14.95 7.86
CA ASP A 59 3.66 16.37 7.89
C ASP A 59 5.06 16.56 7.25
N ASP A 60 5.48 17.79 6.91
CA ASP A 60 6.87 18.21 6.62
C ASP A 60 7.74 17.20 5.83
N ALA A 61 7.16 16.61 4.76
CA ALA A 61 7.78 15.59 3.90
C ALA A 61 7.92 14.16 4.49
N ILE A 62 7.09 13.82 5.48
CA ILE A 62 6.95 12.46 6.01
C ILE A 62 5.70 11.81 5.43
N TRP A 63 5.88 10.63 4.87
CA TRP A 63 4.84 9.77 4.35
C TRP A 63 4.75 8.52 5.20
N ARG A 64 3.59 8.30 5.81
CA ARG A 64 3.27 7.04 6.47
C ARG A 64 2.91 6.00 5.41
N TRP A 65 3.33 4.77 5.64
CA TRP A 65 2.77 3.60 4.98
C TRP A 65 2.29 2.58 6.02
N ALA A 66 1.27 1.80 5.66
CA ALA A 66 0.85 0.66 6.47
C ALA A 66 0.32 -0.49 5.62
N ILE A 67 0.47 -1.71 6.14
CA ILE A 67 -0.11 -2.93 5.61
C ILE A 67 -1.22 -3.37 6.53
N VAL A 68 -2.41 -3.54 5.97
CA VAL A 68 -3.61 -3.96 6.70
C VAL A 68 -3.95 -5.38 6.28
N GLY A 69 -4.06 -6.26 7.28
CA GLY A 69 -4.44 -7.65 7.13
C GLY A 69 -5.91 -7.84 6.78
N ALA A 70 -6.27 -9.08 6.44
CA ALA A 70 -7.64 -9.48 6.11
C ALA A 70 -8.66 -9.16 7.21
N GLU A 71 -8.23 -9.23 8.47
CA GLU A 71 -9.07 -8.95 9.65
C GLU A 71 -9.11 -7.45 9.99
N GLY A 72 -8.48 -6.61 9.16
CA GLY A 72 -8.39 -5.19 9.42
C GLY A 72 -7.38 -4.84 10.54
N ASN A 73 -6.48 -5.71 10.94
CA ASN A 73 -5.37 -5.34 11.80
C ASN A 73 -4.24 -4.71 10.99
N VAL A 74 -3.55 -3.70 11.54
CA VAL A 74 -2.28 -3.24 10.96
C VAL A 74 -1.25 -4.34 11.22
N VAL A 75 -0.74 -4.93 10.15
CA VAL A 75 0.29 -5.98 10.17
C VAL A 75 1.66 -5.36 10.33
N ASN A 76 1.90 -4.26 9.62
CA ASN A 76 3.13 -3.49 9.72
C ASN A 76 2.88 -2.05 9.27
N GLU A 77 3.72 -1.13 9.73
CA GLU A 77 3.70 0.27 9.30
C GLU A 77 5.07 0.92 9.43
N GLY A 78 5.24 2.04 8.75
CA GLY A 78 6.48 2.79 8.77
C GLY A 78 6.32 4.18 8.19
N ARG A 79 7.45 4.89 8.12
CA ARG A 79 7.55 6.26 7.64
C ARG A 79 8.69 6.38 6.66
N GLU A 80 8.47 7.16 5.61
CA GLU A 80 9.45 7.44 4.58
C GLU A 80 9.43 8.92 4.21
N SER A 81 10.49 9.41 3.57
CA SER A 81 10.60 10.82 3.18
C SER A 81 9.85 11.18 1.90
N THR A 82 9.31 10.20 1.17
CA THR A 82 8.55 10.43 -0.06
C THR A 82 7.43 9.41 -0.20
N GLN A 83 6.36 9.79 -0.91
CA GLN A 83 5.27 8.87 -1.22
C GLN A 83 5.75 7.64 -1.99
N ALA A 84 6.66 7.82 -2.95
CA ALA A 84 7.21 6.73 -3.74
C ALA A 84 8.00 5.73 -2.87
N ALA A 85 8.80 6.22 -1.92
CA ALA A 85 9.50 5.35 -0.97
C ALA A 85 8.51 4.62 -0.04
N ALA A 86 7.48 5.31 0.45
CA ALA A 86 6.42 4.73 1.27
C ALA A 86 5.67 3.61 0.52
N GLN A 87 5.32 3.85 -0.75
CA GLN A 87 4.69 2.86 -1.61
C GLN A 87 5.61 1.65 -1.85
N TYR A 88 6.89 1.89 -2.15
CA TYR A 88 7.87 0.83 -2.35
C TYR A 88 8.09 -0.02 -1.10
N ALA A 89 8.20 0.61 0.07
CA ALA A 89 8.35 -0.07 1.34
C ALA A 89 7.13 -0.97 1.61
N ALA A 90 5.92 -0.41 1.45
CA ALA A 90 4.69 -1.18 1.60
C ALA A 90 4.60 -2.36 0.62
N GLU A 91 4.89 -2.14 -0.66
CA GLU A 91 4.93 -3.21 -1.67
C GLU A 91 5.91 -4.32 -1.31
N THR A 92 7.11 -3.92 -0.85
CA THR A 92 8.17 -4.86 -0.46
C THR A 92 7.70 -5.72 0.72
N PHE A 93 7.13 -5.10 1.75
CA PHE A 93 6.59 -5.84 2.89
C PHE A 93 5.40 -6.72 2.54
N ALA A 94 4.47 -6.24 1.71
CA ALA A 94 3.31 -7.01 1.27
C ALA A 94 3.71 -8.28 0.52
N ARG A 95 4.77 -8.22 -0.30
CA ARG A 95 5.30 -9.39 -1.01
C ARG A 95 6.01 -10.38 -0.09
N LEU A 96 6.72 -9.90 0.93
CA LEU A 96 7.39 -10.75 1.92
C LEU A 96 6.42 -11.46 2.88
N THR A 97 5.21 -10.92 3.04
CA THR A 97 4.17 -11.45 3.92
C THR A 97 3.09 -12.26 3.18
N SER A 98 3.18 -12.36 1.85
CA SER A 98 2.35 -13.29 1.07
C SER A 98 2.92 -14.71 1.19
N PRO A 99 2.14 -15.71 1.62
CA PRO A 99 2.56 -17.11 1.62
C PRO A 99 2.78 -17.66 0.20
#